data_AF-A0A8I2JZV3-F1
#
_entry.id   AF-A0A8I2JZV3-F1
#
_cell.length_a   1.000
_cell.length_b   1.000
_cell.length_c   1.000
_cell.angle_alpha   90.00
_cell.angle_beta   90.00
_cell.angle_gamma   90.00
#
_symmetry.space_group_name_H-M   'P 1'
#
loop_
_entity.id
_entity.type
_entity.pdbx_description
1 polymer ?
#
loop_
_entity_poly.entity_id
_entity_poly.type
_entity_poly.pdbx_seq_one_letter_code
_entity_poly.pdbx_strand_id
1 'polypeptide(L)' 'VNLVQRNDAVSLIPQRPRYSHKGTYGHVLLVAGSRGKTGAALMAARACMRTGAGLVTVG' A
#
# COMPACT_ATOMS: atom_id res chain seq x y z
N VAL A 1 18.47 22.11 -4.62
CA VAL A 1 18.04 20.71 -4.38
C VAL A 1 16.55 20.72 -4.14
N ASN A 2 15.76 19.92 -4.86
CA ASN A 2 14.31 19.88 -4.64
C ASN A 2 14.02 18.94 -3.46
N LEU A 3 13.48 19.46 -2.36
CA LEU A 3 13.20 18.70 -1.14
C LEU A 3 11.70 18.44 -1.03
N VAL A 4 11.33 17.22 -0.67
CA VAL A 4 9.92 16.85 -0.43
C VAL A 4 9.42 17.57 0.82
N GLN A 5 8.33 18.32 0.68
CA GLN A 5 7.64 19.03 1.75
C GLN A 5 6.30 18.36 2.08
N ARG A 6 5.70 18.74 3.22
CA ARG A 6 4.40 18.23 3.68
C ARG A 6 3.30 18.37 2.61
N ASN A 7 3.28 19.50 1.90
CA ASN A 7 2.23 19.77 0.91
C ASN A 7 2.31 18.83 -0.30
N ASP A 8 3.50 18.32 -0.63
CA ASP A 8 3.70 17.32 -1.68
C ASP A 8 3.07 15.98 -1.29
N ALA A 9 3.14 15.59 -0.01
CA ALA A 9 2.51 14.36 0.46
C ALA A 9 0.98 14.48 0.47
N VAL A 10 0.44 15.61 0.92
CA VAL A 10 -1.02 15.83 0.99
C VAL A 10 -1.65 15.81 -0.40
N SER A 11 -0.97 16.36 -1.41
CA SER A 11 -1.48 16.42 -2.79
C SER A 11 -1.52 15.05 -3.49
N LEU A 12 -0.74 14.07 -3.00
CA LEU A 12 -0.68 12.71 -3.56
C LEU A 12 -1.74 11.75 -2.97
N ILE A 13 -2.38 12.09 -1.86
CA ILE A 13 -3.35 11.21 -1.19
C ILE A 13 -4.71 11.29 -1.92
N PRO A 14 -5.23 10.18 -2.48
CA PRO A 14 -6.48 10.21 -3.22
C PRO A 14 -7.70 10.33 -2.29
N GLN A 15 -8.72 11.06 -2.74
CA GLN A 15 -10.03 11.10 -2.11
C GLN A 15 -10.74 9.73 -2.26
N ARG A 16 -11.45 9.30 -1.21
CA ARG A 16 -12.16 8.01 -1.21
C ARG A 16 -13.67 8.20 -1.44
N PRO A 17 -14.25 7.64 -2.51
CA PRO A 17 -15.69 7.73 -2.75
C PRO A 17 -16.48 7.02 -1.64
N ARG A 18 -17.58 7.62 -1.19
CA ARG A 18 -18.46 7.07 -0.15
C ARG A 18 -19.04 5.70 -0.54
N TYR A 19 -19.41 5.53 -1.81
CA TYR A 19 -19.96 4.31 -2.37
C TYR A 19 -18.90 3.57 -3.18
N SER A 20 -17.95 2.95 -2.47
CA SER A 20 -16.85 2.19 -3.04
C SER A 20 -16.69 0.86 -2.32
N HIS A 21 -15.95 -0.07 -2.91
CA HIS A 21 -15.67 -1.37 -2.32
C HIS A 21 -14.18 -1.70 -2.42
N LYS A 22 -13.75 -2.82 -1.82
CA LYS A 22 -12.34 -3.26 -1.84
C LYS A 22 -11.70 -3.23 -3.24
N GLY A 23 -12.39 -3.69 -4.29
CA GLY A 23 -11.87 -3.63 -5.67
C GLY A 23 -11.61 -2.22 -6.23
N THR A 24 -12.28 -1.18 -5.71
CA THR A 24 -12.06 0.22 -6.13
C THR A 24 -10.66 0.71 -5.77
N TYR A 25 -10.06 0.13 -4.73
CA TYR A 25 -8.73 0.49 -4.23
C TYR A 25 -7.61 -0.43 -4.72
N GLY A 26 -7.89 -1.20 -5.78
CA GLY A 26 -6.94 -2.09 -6.43
C GLY A 26 -6.63 -3.37 -5.64
N HIS A 27 -5.90 -4.24 -6.31
CA HIS A 27 -5.41 -5.51 -5.77
C HIS A 27 -3.90 -5.59 -6.00
N VAL A 28 -3.14 -5.56 -4.91
CA VAL A 28 -1.68 -5.61 -4.93
C VAL A 28 -1.21 -7.06 -4.85
N LEU A 29 -0.30 -7.45 -5.75
CA LEU A 29 0.51 -8.65 -5.61
C LEU A 29 1.87 -8.27 -5.02
N LEU A 30 2.21 -8.85 -3.86
CA LEU A 30 3.52 -8.76 -3.24
C LEU A 30 4.29 -10.05 -3.48
N VAL A 31 5.39 -9.98 -4.23
CA VAL A 31 6.36 -11.08 -4.34
C VAL A 31 7.49 -10.76 -3.38
N ALA A 32 7.44 -11.36 -2.18
CA ALA A 32 8.31 -10.94 -1.10
C ALA A 32 8.55 -12.05 -0.07
N GLY A 33 9.68 -11.93 0.62
CA GLY A 33 10.11 -12.90 1.61
C GLY A 33 10.86 -14.06 0.98
N SER A 34 11.73 -14.67 1.79
CA SER A 34 12.47 -15.87 1.44
C SER A 34 12.65 -16.71 2.70
N ARG A 35 13.28 -17.88 2.58
CA ARG A 35 13.71 -18.64 3.76
C ARG A 35 14.56 -17.74 4.68
N GLY A 36 14.18 -17.64 5.95
CA GLY A 36 14.80 -16.74 6.92
C GLY A 36 14.46 -15.24 6.81
N LYS A 37 13.60 -14.83 5.85
CA LYS A 37 13.20 -13.42 5.63
C LYS A 37 11.68 -13.24 5.47
N THR A 38 10.88 -14.17 5.95
CA THR A 38 9.40 -14.11 5.85
C THR A 38 8.80 -12.86 6.51
N GLY A 39 9.48 -12.29 7.52
CA GLY A 39 9.09 -11.03 8.14
C GLY A 39 9.03 -9.85 7.17
N ALA A 40 9.85 -9.84 6.10
CA ALA A 40 9.81 -8.79 5.09
C ALA A 40 8.47 -8.78 4.34
N ALA A 41 7.96 -9.96 3.96
CA ALA A 41 6.65 -10.11 3.32
C ALA A 41 5.53 -9.63 4.23
N LEU A 42 5.58 -9.99 5.52
CA LEU A 42 4.58 -9.57 6.51
C LEU A 42 4.56 -8.04 6.70
N MET A 43 5.73 -7.41 6.83
CA MET A 43 5.81 -5.96 6.98
C MET A 43 5.28 -5.22 5.76
N ALA A 44 5.67 -5.66 4.55
CA ALA A 44 5.18 -5.08 3.30
C ALA A 44 3.66 -5.21 3.15
N ALA A 45 3.10 -6.40 3.41
CA ALA A 45 1.67 -6.65 3.33
C ALA A 45 0.87 -5.75 4.29
N ARG A 46 1.35 -5.62 5.54
CA ARG A 46 0.73 -4.74 6.53
C ARG A 46 0.80 -3.27 6.13
N ALA A 47 1.90 -2.83 5.54
CA ALA A 47 2.03 -1.47 5.03
C ALA A 47 1.02 -1.21 3.90
N CYS A 48 0.93 -2.09 2.90
CA CYS A 48 -0.02 -1.98 1.79
C CYS A 48 -1.47 -1.86 2.27
N MET A 49 -1.89 -2.73 3.20
CA MET A 49 -3.25 -2.67 3.76
C MET A 49 -3.52 -1.36 4.50
N ARG A 50 -2.53 -0.84 5.25
CA ARG A 50 -2.67 0.43 6.00
C ARG A 50 -2.70 1.66 5.11
N THR A 51 -1.91 1.66 4.03
CA THR A 51 -1.86 2.80 3.09
C THR A 51 -3.02 2.80 2.11
N GLY A 52 -3.84 1.75 2.11
CA GLY A 52 -5.16 1.78 1.51
C GLY A 52 -5.37 0.89 0.30
N ALA A 53 -4.51 -0.11 0.05
CA ALA A 53 -4.81 -1.16 -0.91
C ALA A 53 -6.10 -1.90 -0.49
N GLY A 54 -6.96 -2.18 -1.47
CA GLY A 54 -8.23 -2.85 -1.20
C GLY A 54 -8.09 -4.36 -0.99
N LEU A 55 -7.18 -4.98 -1.73
CA LEU A 55 -6.81 -6.38 -1.63
C LEU A 55 -5.29 -6.52 -1.71
N VAL A 56 -4.74 -7.52 -1.03
CA VAL A 56 -3.30 -7.86 -1.08
C VAL A 56 -3.16 -9.37 -1.15
N THR A 57 -2.45 -9.86 -2.17
CA THR A 57 -1.97 -11.24 -2.27
C THR A 57 -0.46 -11.25 -2.04
N VAL A 58 0.03 -12.18 -1.24
CA VAL A 58 1.47 -12.38 -0.99
C VAL A 58 1.88 -13.70 -1.62
N GLY A 59 2.96 -13.67 -2.39
CA GLY A 59 3.58 -14.83 -3.04
C GLY A 59 5.10 -14.85 -2.88
#